data_AF-A0A177SCJ7-F1
#
_entry.id   AF-A0A177SCJ7-F1
#
_cell.length_a   1.000
_cell.length_b   1.000
_cell.length_c   1.000
_cell.angle_alpha   90.00
_cell.angle_beta   90.00
_cell.angle_gamma   90.00
#
_symmetry.space_group_name_H-M   'P 1'
#
loop_
_entity.id
_entity.type
_entity.pdbx_description
1 polymer ?
#
loop_
_entity_poly.entity_id
_entity_poly.type
_entity_poly.pdbx_seq_one_letter_code
_entity_poly.pdbx_strand_id
1 'polypeptide(L)'
;MARRWQRGLTLIEVMVAQALLALGLLAAAGLQLRSVQGTDSARMVSQAAFIAHGMLERARSAQGVDGRDQAELQRQVEAFAGAGGRAVFRGNGVLVSWSDERAGGGQRSIELGVSR
;
A
#
# COMPACT_ATOMS: atom_id res chain seq x y z
N MET A 1 44.11 44.49 -3.20
CA MET A 1 43.14 43.42 -2.84
C MET A 1 41.92 44.07 -2.21
N ALA A 2 40.78 44.12 -2.90
CA ALA A 2 39.55 44.65 -2.34
C ALA A 2 38.97 43.65 -1.32
N ARG A 3 38.90 44.02 -0.04
CA ARG A 3 38.18 43.22 0.97
C ARG A 3 36.69 43.39 0.72
N ARG A 4 35.99 42.30 0.43
CA ARG A 4 34.51 42.25 0.46
C ARG A 4 34.09 42.31 1.94
N TRP A 5 33.27 43.31 2.28
CA TRP A 5 32.72 43.46 3.62
C TRP A 5 31.53 42.52 3.78
N GLN A 6 31.57 41.67 4.80
CA GLN A 6 30.48 40.76 5.13
C GLN A 6 29.37 41.57 5.81
N ARG A 7 28.21 41.72 5.15
CA ARG A 7 27.02 42.28 5.79
C ARG A 7 26.42 41.24 6.71
N GLY A 8 26.06 41.65 7.94
CA GLY A 8 25.31 40.83 8.88
C GLY A 8 23.88 40.58 8.39
N LEU A 9 23.24 39.57 8.98
CA LEU A 9 21.84 39.22 8.69
C LEU A 9 20.89 40.15 9.44
N THR A 10 19.80 40.52 8.78
CA THR A 10 18.72 41.30 9.39
C THR A 10 17.71 40.39 10.08
N LEU A 11 16.95 40.93 11.04
CA LEU A 11 15.89 40.17 11.73
C LEU A 11 14.84 39.64 10.75
N ILE A 12 14.46 40.45 9.76
CA ILE A 12 13.48 40.06 8.74
C ILE A 12 13.97 38.90 7.88
N GLU A 13 15.26 38.83 7.54
CA GLU A 13 15.84 37.71 6.80
C GLU A 13 15.73 36.40 7.59
N VAL A 14 16.02 36.44 8.89
CA VAL A 14 15.91 35.26 9.76
C VAL A 14 14.45 34.83 9.92
N MET A 15 13.53 35.79 10.08
CA MET A 15 12.09 35.50 10.16
C MET A 15 11.56 34.84 8.89
N VAL A 16 11.95 35.37 7.72
CA VAL A 16 11.58 34.79 6.42
C VAL A 16 12.21 33.41 6.24
N ALA A 17 13.48 33.24 6.62
CA ALA A 17 14.15 31.95 6.55
C ALA A 17 13.46 30.89 7.42
N GLN A 18 13.08 31.24 8.66
CA GLN A 18 12.34 30.34 9.53
C GLN A 18 10.94 30.01 8.98
N ALA A 19 10.26 30.98 8.38
CA ALA A 19 8.95 30.74 7.74
C ALA A 19 9.08 29.75 6.57
N LEU A 20 10.05 29.96 5.68
CA LEU A 20 10.32 29.04 4.56
C LEU A 20 10.75 27.66 5.04
N LEU A 21 11.57 27.58 6.09
CA LEU A 21 11.98 26.32 6.71
C LEU A 21 10.78 25.55 7.28
N ALA A 22 9.91 26.23 8.03
CA ALA A 22 8.72 25.62 8.60
C ALA A 22 7.78 25.07 7.51
N LEU A 23 7.56 25.83 6.44
CA LEU A 23 6.77 25.40 5.28
C LEU A 23 7.41 24.19 4.59
N GLY A 24 8.73 24.19 4.41
CA GLY A 24 9.47 23.08 3.82
C GLY A 24 9.36 21.79 4.64
N LEU A 25 9.51 21.89 5.97
CA LEU A 25 9.37 20.74 6.87
C LEU A 25 7.94 20.19 6.88
N LEU A 26 6.92 21.06 6.88
CA LEU A 26 5.53 20.63 6.81
C LEU A 26 5.22 19.92 5.48
N ALA A 27 5.71 20.45 4.36
CA ALA A 27 5.57 19.80 3.05
C ALA A 27 6.27 18.43 3.01
N ALA A 28 7.50 18.35 3.56
CA ALA A 28 8.25 17.10 3.65
C ALA A 28 7.55 16.05 4.52
N ALA A 29 6.99 16.44 5.66
CA ALA A 29 6.22 15.55 6.52
C ALA A 29 4.96 15.02 5.81
N GLY A 30 4.27 15.88 5.05
CA GLY A 30 3.14 15.47 4.22
C GLY A 30 3.52 14.44 3.15
N LEU A 31 4.68 14.60 2.51
CA LEU A 31 5.20 13.62 1.55
C LEU A 31 5.59 12.30 2.24
N GLN A 32 6.24 12.37 3.40
CA GLN A 32 6.62 11.19 4.19
C GLN A 32 5.39 10.36 4.59
N LEU A 33 4.32 11.01 5.04
CA LEU A 33 3.07 10.33 5.39
C LEU A 33 2.50 9.55 4.18
N ARG A 34 2.46 10.18 3.00
CA ARG A 34 2.00 9.53 1.77
C ARG A 34 2.90 8.37 1.35
N SER A 35 4.21 8.49 1.55
CA SER A 35 5.17 7.42 1.28
C SER A 35 4.93 6.20 2.18
N VAL A 36 4.68 6.43 3.48
CA VAL A 36 4.35 5.35 4.44
C VAL A 36 3.05 4.66 4.06
N GLN A 37 1.99 5.44 3.78
CA GLN A 37 0.70 4.91 3.32
C GLN A 37 0.84 4.08 2.05
N GLY A 38 1.58 4.58 1.06
CA GLY A 38 1.85 3.87 -0.19
C GLY A 38 2.63 2.56 0.02
N THR A 39 3.60 2.57 0.93
CA THR A 39 4.41 1.38 1.26
C THR A 39 3.58 0.32 1.96
N ASP A 40 2.74 0.70 2.93
CA ASP A 40 1.86 -0.22 3.64
C ASP A 40 0.82 -0.86 2.70
N SER A 41 0.20 -0.02 1.85
CA SER A 41 -0.72 -0.45 0.81
C SER A 41 -0.07 -1.44 -0.17
N ALA A 42 1.16 -1.16 -0.64
CA ALA A 42 1.91 -2.05 -1.53
C ALA A 42 2.29 -3.38 -0.86
N ARG A 43 2.58 -3.35 0.45
CA ARG A 43 2.84 -4.55 1.25
C ARG A 43 1.59 -5.43 1.36
N MET A 44 0.41 -4.85 1.55
CA MET A 44 -0.85 -5.60 1.56
C MET A 44 -1.17 -6.22 0.20
N VAL A 45 -1.02 -5.45 -0.88
CA VAL A 45 -1.17 -5.95 -2.27
C VAL A 45 -0.25 -7.14 -2.54
N SER A 46 1.03 -7.03 -2.15
CA SER A 46 2.01 -8.09 -2.34
C SER A 46 1.65 -9.37 -1.58
N GLN A 47 1.15 -9.26 -0.33
CA GLN A 47 0.70 -10.41 0.45
C GLN A 47 -0.54 -11.06 -0.17
N ALA A 48 -1.53 -10.27 -0.59
CA ALA A 48 -2.72 -10.77 -1.26
C ALA A 48 -2.37 -11.49 -2.58
N ALA A 49 -1.47 -10.93 -3.38
CA ALA A 49 -0.98 -11.55 -4.60
C ALA A 49 -0.26 -12.88 -4.31
N PHE A 50 0.60 -12.93 -3.29
CA PHE A 50 1.28 -14.17 -2.89
C PHE A 50 0.30 -15.29 -2.52
N ILE A 51 -0.71 -14.98 -1.70
CA ILE A 51 -1.77 -15.94 -1.31
C ILE A 51 -2.55 -16.40 -2.55
N ALA A 52 -2.97 -15.46 -3.40
CA ALA A 52 -3.75 -15.74 -4.60
C ALA A 52 -2.96 -16.59 -5.61
N HIS A 53 -1.69 -16.28 -5.85
CA HIS A 53 -0.80 -17.08 -6.69
C HIS A 53 -0.59 -18.49 -6.14
N GLY A 54 -0.35 -18.62 -4.82
CA GLY A 54 -0.21 -19.92 -4.16
C GLY A 54 -1.45 -20.80 -4.33
N MET A 55 -2.65 -20.22 -4.23
CA MET A 55 -3.89 -20.96 -4.47
C MET A 55 -4.09 -21.32 -5.93
N LEU A 56 -3.79 -20.40 -6.86
CA LEU A 56 -3.92 -20.67 -8.29
C LEU A 56 -2.97 -21.79 -8.75
N GLU A 57 -1.76 -21.82 -8.20
CA GLU A 57 -0.81 -22.90 -8.46
C GLU A 57 -1.31 -24.23 -7.89
N ARG A 58 -1.82 -24.23 -6.65
CA ARG A 58 -2.41 -25.43 -6.04
C ARG A 58 -3.62 -25.94 -6.81
N ALA A 59 -4.51 -25.05 -7.25
CA ALA A 59 -5.67 -25.38 -8.07
C ALA A 59 -5.26 -26.05 -9.38
N ARG A 60 -4.19 -25.55 -10.01
CA ARG A 60 -3.62 -26.13 -11.23
C ARG A 60 -2.98 -27.50 -10.97
N SER A 61 -2.25 -27.67 -9.88
CA SER A 61 -1.61 -28.94 -9.55
C SER A 61 -2.59 -30.02 -9.11
N ALA A 62 -3.65 -29.65 -8.40
CA ALA A 62 -4.70 -30.54 -7.91
C ALA A 62 -5.83 -30.79 -8.94
N GLN A 63 -5.73 -30.22 -10.15
CA GLN A 63 -6.76 -30.26 -11.21
C GLN A 63 -8.15 -29.75 -10.77
N GLY A 64 -8.20 -28.82 -9.82
CA GLY A 64 -9.45 -28.27 -9.31
C GLY A 64 -9.29 -27.60 -7.95
N VAL A 65 -10.39 -27.01 -7.48
CA VAL A 65 -10.51 -26.39 -6.16
C VAL A 65 -11.73 -26.99 -5.50
N ASP A 66 -11.57 -27.53 -4.29
CA ASP A 66 -12.68 -28.03 -3.50
C ASP A 66 -13.16 -27.00 -2.45
N GLY A 67 -14.22 -27.33 -1.72
CA GLY A 67 -14.74 -26.46 -0.66
C GLY A 67 -13.77 -26.27 0.53
N ARG A 68 -12.83 -27.20 0.75
CA ARG A 68 -11.82 -27.08 1.81
C ARG A 68 -10.75 -26.08 1.42
N ASP A 69 -10.30 -26.10 0.16
CA ASP A 69 -9.38 -25.11 -0.39
C ASP A 69 -9.98 -23.71 -0.35
N GLN A 70 -11.27 -23.57 -0.68
CA GLN A 70 -11.97 -22.29 -0.58
C GLN A 70 -12.08 -21.80 0.87
N ALA A 71 -12.39 -22.69 1.81
CA ALA A 71 -12.43 -22.33 3.23
C ALA A 71 -11.04 -21.94 3.77
N GLU A 72 -9.99 -22.62 3.34
CA GLU A 72 -8.62 -22.30 3.72
C GLU A 72 -8.16 -20.95 3.16
N LEU A 73 -8.44 -20.69 1.88
CA LEU A 73 -8.15 -19.39 1.27
C LEU A 73 -8.88 -18.25 1.99
N GLN A 74 -10.17 -18.44 2.30
CA GLN A 74 -10.93 -17.44 3.03
C GLN A 74 -10.32 -17.18 4.42
N ARG A 75 -9.89 -18.23 5.15
CA ARG A 75 -9.18 -18.08 6.43
C ARG A 75 -7.88 -17.30 6.29
N GLN A 76 -7.09 -17.57 5.26
CA GLN A 76 -5.83 -16.86 5.01
C GLN A 76 -6.07 -15.39 4.67
N VAL A 77 -7.11 -15.11 3.89
CA VAL A 77 -7.51 -13.74 3.56
C VAL A 77 -8.01 -12.99 4.79
N GLU A 78 -8.87 -13.59 5.60
CA GLU A 78 -9.33 -13.01 6.87
C GLU A 78 -8.18 -12.80 7.86
N ALA A 79 -7.20 -13.70 7.92
CA ALA A 79 -6.05 -13.57 8.80
C ALA A 79 -5.18 -12.34 8.46
N PHE A 80 -5.04 -11.98 7.19
CA PHE A 80 -4.26 -10.80 6.79
C PHE A 80 -5.11 -9.51 6.68
N ALA A 81 -6.35 -9.61 6.18
CA ALA A 81 -7.21 -8.48 5.84
C ALA A 81 -8.25 -8.15 6.94
N GLY A 82 -8.40 -9.00 7.94
CA GLY A 82 -9.44 -8.90 8.96
C GLY A 82 -10.82 -9.30 8.42
N ALA A 83 -11.88 -8.95 9.16
CA ALA A 83 -13.27 -9.35 8.88
C ALA A 83 -13.81 -8.86 7.52
N GLY A 84 -13.18 -7.87 6.90
CA GLY A 84 -13.52 -7.37 5.56
C GLY A 84 -12.83 -8.11 4.41
N GLY A 85 -11.92 -9.03 4.72
CA GLY A 85 -11.22 -9.85 3.73
C GLY A 85 -12.13 -10.88 3.09
N ARG A 86 -12.21 -10.91 1.76
CA ARG A 86 -12.98 -11.91 1.03
C ARG A 86 -12.23 -12.46 -0.18
N ALA A 87 -12.27 -13.77 -0.33
CA ALA A 87 -11.72 -14.48 -1.46
C ALA A 87 -12.80 -15.29 -2.18
N VAL A 88 -12.82 -15.21 -3.51
CA VAL A 88 -13.79 -15.94 -4.34
C VAL A 88 -13.09 -16.52 -5.56
N PHE A 89 -13.27 -17.82 -5.79
CA PHE A 89 -12.87 -18.44 -7.05
C PHE A 89 -13.90 -18.11 -8.14
N ARG A 90 -13.42 -17.66 -9.30
CA ARG A 90 -14.23 -17.35 -10.49
C ARG A 90 -13.68 -18.13 -11.69
N GLY A 91 -14.32 -19.24 -12.03
CA GLY A 91 -13.84 -20.11 -13.10
C GLY A 91 -12.45 -20.65 -12.80
N ASN A 92 -11.48 -20.35 -13.66
CA ASN A 92 -10.05 -20.67 -13.47
C ASN A 92 -9.27 -19.59 -12.71
N GLY A 93 -9.94 -18.53 -12.24
CA GLY A 93 -9.33 -17.41 -11.55
C GLY A 93 -9.72 -17.29 -10.07
N VAL A 94 -9.02 -16.42 -9.36
CA VAL A 94 -9.26 -16.08 -7.97
C VAL A 94 -9.32 -14.56 -7.80
N LEU A 95 -10.37 -14.10 -7.13
CA LEU A 95 -10.56 -12.71 -6.74
C LEU A 95 -10.34 -12.60 -5.22
N VAL A 96 -9.35 -11.83 -4.81
CA VAL A 96 -9.09 -11.49 -3.40
C VAL A 96 -9.41 -10.02 -3.19
N SER A 97 -10.20 -9.70 -2.17
CA SER A 97 -10.63 -8.34 -1.84
C SER A 97 -10.45 -8.02 -0.35
N TRP A 98 -10.12 -6.76 -0.04
CA TRP A 98 -9.90 -6.27 1.32
C TRP A 98 -10.14 -4.76 1.43
N SER A 99 -10.31 -4.26 2.65
CA SER A 99 -10.39 -2.83 2.96
C SER A 99 -8.99 -2.21 3.14
N ASP A 100 -8.68 -1.15 2.39
CA ASP A 100 -7.40 -0.41 2.49
C ASP A 100 -7.55 0.97 3.19
N GLU A 101 -8.54 1.08 4.08
CA GLU A 101 -8.86 2.33 4.81
C GLU A 101 -7.68 2.85 5.62
N ARG A 102 -6.83 1.94 6.12
CA ARG A 102 -5.60 2.25 6.87
C ARG A 102 -4.58 3.04 6.05
N ALA A 103 -4.52 2.81 4.73
CA ALA A 103 -3.63 3.55 3.84
C ALA A 103 -4.32 4.75 3.16
N GLY A 104 -5.52 5.14 3.64
CA GLY A 104 -6.33 6.19 3.02
C GLY A 104 -7.04 5.76 1.74
N GLY A 105 -7.08 4.46 1.45
CA GLY A 105 -7.78 3.86 0.31
C GLY A 105 -9.18 3.34 0.66
N GLY A 106 -9.95 2.95 -0.36
CA GLY A 106 -11.23 2.26 -0.19
C GLY A 106 -11.08 0.74 -0.25
N GLN A 107 -12.09 0.05 -0.76
CA GLN A 107 -12.01 -1.38 -1.03
C GLN A 107 -11.07 -1.66 -2.20
N ARG A 108 -10.16 -2.62 -2.04
CA ARG A 108 -9.22 -3.08 -3.05
C ARG A 108 -9.46 -4.53 -3.39
N SER A 109 -9.12 -4.91 -4.62
CA SER A 109 -9.18 -6.29 -5.06
C SER A 109 -8.10 -6.62 -6.08
N ILE A 110 -7.66 -7.87 -6.08
CA ILE A 110 -6.80 -8.47 -7.10
C ILE A 110 -7.55 -9.65 -7.69
N GLU A 111 -7.65 -9.69 -9.02
CA GLU A 111 -8.19 -10.81 -9.77
C GLU A 111 -7.05 -11.45 -10.58
N LEU A 112 -6.82 -12.74 -10.38
CA LEU A 112 -5.82 -13.52 -11.12
C LEU A 112 -6.53 -14.63 -11.89
N GLY A 113 -6.08 -14.93 -13.12
CA GLY A 113 -6.47 -16.14 -13.85
C GLY A 113 -7.72 -16.05 -14.73
N VAL A 114 -8.42 -14.92 -14.81
CA VAL A 114 -9.56 -14.76 -15.73
C VAL A 114 -9.06 -14.42 -17.13
N SER A 115 -9.26 -15.33 -18.09
CA SER A 115 -9.22 -15.01 -19.52
C SER A 115 -10.42 -14.09 -19.82
N ARG A 116 -10.17 -12.90 -20.37
CA ARG A 116 -11.26 -12.00 -20.82
C ARG A 116 -12.15 -12.67 -21.86
#